data_AF-A0A928HSA3-F1
#
_entry.id   AF-A0A928HSA3-F1
#
_cell.length_a   1.000
_cell.length_b   1.000
_cell.length_c   1.000
_cell.angle_alpha   90.00
_cell.angle_beta   90.00
_cell.angle_gamma   90.00
#
_symmetry.space_group_name_H-M   'P 1'
#
loop_
_entity.id
_entity.type
_entity.pdbx_description
1 polymer ?
#
loop_
_entity_poly.entity_id
_entity_poly.type
_entity_poly.pdbx_seq_one_letter_code
_entity_poly.pdbx_strand_id
1 'polypeptide(L)'
;MTTYIFVLLGIIIVLLLAILMRKPTVDITALREDNIRLREKLAERLGALSQNAIELKNISSDIANFKNILMGNKQARGIFGERQLEDLVRDIMPPETYAFQSVLETGVRPDCIIRLPYPPGDMIIDSKFPLESYNRMMLDANDGMARKQFELDVRKHIDAIGEKYIIPGRTAESAMMFIASESIFEALHREFPHTIEYAARKKVFIVSPSTLWATLNTIRAVLSDIKIKKVAAKIKKELEMLLTDLSRLSDRAGNVSKHFLQAQNDIELLQTSISKIAPRAEKLRDMDFGEDH
;
A
#
# COMPACT_ATOMS: atom_id res chain seq x y z
N MET A 1 -52.37 -23.85 -19.65
CA MET A 1 -51.02 -23.85 -19.05
C MET A 1 -50.03 -23.04 -19.90
N THR A 2 -50.01 -23.24 -21.22
CA THR A 2 -49.22 -22.46 -22.19
C THR A 2 -49.48 -20.95 -22.15
N THR A 3 -50.72 -20.49 -22.01
CA THR A 3 -51.07 -19.06 -21.95
C THR A 3 -50.45 -18.34 -20.74
N TYR A 4 -50.36 -19.01 -19.58
CA TYR A 4 -49.74 -18.44 -18.39
C TYR A 4 -48.22 -18.32 -18.54
N ILE A 5 -47.58 -19.26 -19.24
CA ILE A 5 -46.13 -19.22 -19.49
C ILE A 5 -45.77 -18.05 -20.40
N PHE A 6 -46.55 -17.78 -21.46
CA PHE A 6 -46.31 -16.63 -22.34
C PHE A 6 -46.54 -15.28 -21.64
N VAL A 7 -47.55 -15.19 -20.77
CA VAL A 7 -47.79 -13.97 -19.97
C VAL A 7 -46.66 -13.77 -18.95
N LEU A 8 -46.19 -14.83 -18.28
CA LEU A 8 -45.09 -14.75 -17.32
C LEU A 8 -43.77 -14.39 -18.02
N LEU A 9 -43.49 -14.96 -19.19
CA LEU A 9 -42.32 -14.65 -20.01
C LEU A 9 -42.36 -13.19 -20.50
N GLY A 10 -43.53 -12.69 -20.91
CA GLY A 10 -43.72 -11.30 -21.29
C GLY A 10 -43.46 -10.33 -20.13
N ILE A 11 -43.96 -10.65 -18.93
CA ILE A 11 -43.70 -9.84 -17.73
C ILE A 11 -42.21 -9.85 -17.38
N ILE A 12 -41.54 -11.00 -17.45
CA ILE A 12 -40.10 -11.12 -17.20
C ILE A 12 -39.30 -10.31 -18.22
N ILE A 13 -39.63 -10.38 -19.51
CA ILE A 13 -38.97 -9.61 -20.57
C ILE A 13 -39.14 -8.11 -20.34
N VAL A 14 -40.35 -7.65 -19.97
CA VAL A 14 -40.60 -6.23 -19.66
C VAL A 14 -39.85 -5.79 -18.40
N LEU A 15 -39.78 -6.63 -17.36
CA LEU A 15 -39.00 -6.36 -16.16
C LEU A 15 -37.49 -6.31 -16.46
N LEU A 16 -37.01 -7.19 -17.32
CA LEU A 16 -35.61 -7.28 -17.72
C LEU A 16 -35.24 -6.11 -18.65
N LEU A 17 -36.13 -5.69 -19.55
CA LEU A 17 -36.00 -4.45 -20.32
C LEU A 17 -36.08 -3.20 -19.43
N ALA A 18 -36.94 -3.18 -18.40
CA ALA A 18 -37.00 -2.07 -17.45
C ALA A 18 -35.74 -1.98 -16.58
N ILE A 19 -35.15 -3.12 -16.19
CA ILE A 19 -33.85 -3.19 -15.48
C ILE A 19 -32.70 -2.78 -16.42
N LEU A 20 -32.75 -3.15 -17.70
CA LEU A 20 -31.73 -2.81 -18.70
C LEU A 20 -31.83 -1.33 -19.16
N MET A 21 -33.05 -0.78 -19.24
CA MET A 21 -33.33 0.62 -19.55
C MET A 21 -33.20 1.53 -18.33
N ARG A 22 -33.12 0.97 -17.12
CA ARG A 22 -32.57 1.65 -15.95
C ARG A 22 -31.06 1.81 -16.17
N LYS A 23 -30.68 2.70 -17.08
CA LYS A 23 -29.30 3.16 -17.19
C LYS A 23 -28.86 3.57 -15.79
N PRO A 24 -27.78 3.01 -15.22
CA PRO A 24 -27.08 3.72 -14.19
C PRO A 24 -26.51 4.94 -14.91
N THR A 25 -27.23 6.05 -14.89
CA THR A 25 -26.56 7.35 -14.93
C THR A 25 -25.71 7.35 -13.69
N VAL A 26 -24.48 6.84 -13.84
CA VAL A 26 -23.41 7.06 -12.89
C VAL A 26 -23.39 8.56 -12.69
N ASP A 27 -23.89 9.00 -11.55
CA ASP A 27 -24.12 10.40 -11.28
C ASP A 27 -22.73 11.02 -11.07
N ILE A 28 -22.13 11.49 -12.17
CA ILE A 28 -20.76 12.02 -12.22
C ILE A 28 -20.64 13.22 -11.26
N THR A 29 -21.75 13.90 -10.96
CA THR A 29 -21.89 14.95 -9.94
C THR A 29 -21.73 14.39 -8.53
N ALA A 30 -22.42 13.31 -8.16
CA ALA A 30 -22.29 12.67 -6.84
C ALA A 30 -20.86 12.11 -6.62
N LEU A 31 -20.26 11.50 -7.64
CA LEU A 31 -18.86 11.03 -7.58
C LEU A 31 -17.83 12.18 -7.51
N ARG A 32 -18.15 13.34 -8.09
CA ARG A 32 -17.34 14.57 -7.97
C ARG A 32 -17.48 15.17 -6.59
N GLU A 33 -18.69 15.23 -6.04
CA GLU A 33 -18.94 15.72 -4.69
C GLU A 33 -18.27 14.84 -3.63
N ASP A 34 -18.34 13.51 -3.77
CA ASP A 34 -17.64 12.60 -2.86
C ASP A 34 -16.12 12.72 -3.00
N ASN A 35 -15.59 12.90 -4.22
CA ASN A 35 -14.15 13.16 -4.40
C ASN A 35 -13.70 14.51 -3.81
N ILE A 36 -14.52 15.55 -3.95
CA ILE A 36 -14.24 16.87 -3.38
C ILE A 36 -14.28 16.77 -1.85
N ARG A 37 -15.30 16.13 -1.28
CA ARG A 37 -15.39 15.88 0.17
C ARG A 37 -14.26 15.00 0.70
N LEU A 38 -13.81 14.01 -0.08
CA LEU A 38 -12.67 13.18 0.28
C LEU A 38 -11.37 13.98 0.26
N ARG A 39 -11.19 14.85 -0.75
CA ARG A 39 -10.04 15.76 -0.86
C ARG A 39 -10.04 16.83 0.21
N GLU A 40 -11.19 17.37 0.57
CA GLU A 40 -11.37 18.33 1.67
C GLU A 40 -11.07 17.66 3.01
N LYS A 41 -11.62 16.46 3.28
CA LYS A 41 -11.27 15.68 4.49
C LYS A 41 -9.80 15.28 4.53
N LEU A 42 -9.18 14.99 3.38
CA LEU A 42 -7.75 14.73 3.29
C LEU A 42 -6.93 16.00 3.52
N ALA A 43 -7.32 17.14 2.96
CA ALA A 43 -6.67 18.42 3.18
C ALA A 43 -6.82 18.90 4.63
N GLU A 44 -7.98 18.68 5.24
CA GLU A 44 -8.26 18.96 6.65
C GLU A 44 -7.45 18.04 7.56
N ARG A 45 -7.35 16.73 7.25
CA ARG A 45 -6.44 15.82 7.97
C ARG A 45 -4.98 16.17 7.77
N LEU A 46 -4.57 16.61 6.58
CA LEU A 46 -3.21 17.06 6.29
C LEU A 46 -2.89 18.39 6.99
N GLY A 47 -3.88 19.29 7.11
CA GLY A 47 -3.79 20.54 7.87
C GLY A 47 -3.79 20.33 9.38
N ALA A 48 -4.57 19.37 9.89
CA ALA A 48 -4.52 18.96 11.29
C ALA A 48 -3.22 18.22 11.62
N LEU A 49 -2.69 17.43 10.68
CA LEU A 49 -1.35 16.82 10.80
C LEU A 49 -0.24 17.85 10.75
N SER A 50 -0.36 18.91 9.94
CA SER A 50 0.60 20.01 9.92
C SER A 50 0.51 20.87 11.19
N GLN A 51 -0.69 21.05 11.76
CA GLN A 51 -0.87 21.66 13.08
C GLN A 51 -0.30 20.79 14.20
N ASN A 52 -0.47 19.46 14.17
CA ASN A 52 0.20 18.56 15.12
C ASN A 52 1.73 18.55 14.95
N ALA A 53 2.22 18.73 13.72
CA ALA A 53 3.65 18.96 13.46
C ALA A 53 4.12 20.34 13.97
N ILE A 54 3.23 21.32 14.08
CA ILE A 54 3.49 22.63 14.69
C ILE A 54 3.33 22.57 16.23
N GLU A 55 2.48 21.71 16.79
CA GLU A 55 2.40 21.49 18.24
C GLU A 55 3.63 20.76 18.79
N LEU A 56 4.38 20.01 17.96
CA LEU A 56 5.74 19.55 18.27
C LEU A 56 6.76 20.70 18.45
N LYS A 57 6.42 21.94 18.08
CA LYS A 57 7.23 23.14 18.38
C LYS A 57 7.20 23.50 19.88
N ASN A 58 6.31 22.90 20.67
CA ASN A 58 6.26 23.07 22.12
C ASN A 58 7.18 22.10 22.89
N ILE A 59 8.12 21.41 22.22
CA ILE A 59 9.30 20.76 22.85
C ILE A 59 10.30 21.81 23.39
N SER A 60 9.95 23.10 23.43
CA SER A 60 10.80 24.14 24.02
C SER A 60 10.88 24.02 25.56
N SER A 61 9.90 23.42 26.23
CA SER A 61 9.92 23.26 27.70
C SER A 61 10.75 22.07 28.20
N ASP A 62 10.99 21.05 27.37
CA ASP A 62 11.81 19.90 27.76
C ASP A 62 13.33 20.16 27.62
N ILE A 63 13.72 21.26 26.98
CA ILE A 63 15.13 21.66 26.76
C ILE A 63 15.91 21.77 28.08
N ALA A 64 15.23 22.09 29.20
CA ALA A 64 15.87 22.19 30.51
C ALA A 64 16.26 20.83 31.10
N ASN A 65 15.48 19.76 30.87
CA ASN A 65 15.84 18.39 31.28
C ASN A 65 16.81 17.73 30.28
N PHE A 66 16.71 18.07 28.98
CA PHE A 66 17.65 17.63 27.93
C PHE A 66 19.09 18.13 28.17
N LYS A 67 19.25 19.37 28.65
CA LYS A 67 20.57 19.95 28.93
C LYS A 67 21.36 19.13 29.96
N ASN A 68 20.69 18.59 30.97
CA ASN A 68 21.33 17.83 32.06
C ASN A 68 21.79 16.42 31.65
N ILE A 69 21.12 15.77 30.68
CA ILE A 69 21.52 14.45 30.17
C ILE A 69 22.67 14.57 29.13
N LEU A 70 22.72 15.67 28.38
CA LEU A 70 23.66 15.87 27.26
C LEU A 70 25.06 16.38 27.66
N MET A 71 25.24 16.84 28.90
CA MET A 71 26.44 17.58 29.34
C MET A 71 27.69 16.75 29.65
N GLY A 72 27.62 15.41 29.74
CA GLY A 72 28.73 14.63 30.33
C GLY A 72 29.60 13.76 29.41
N ASN A 73 29.03 13.05 28.43
CA ASN A 73 29.75 11.95 27.78
C ASN A 73 29.37 11.76 26.30
N LYS A 74 30.37 11.54 25.43
CA LYS A 74 30.22 11.22 24.00
C LYS A 74 29.32 10.00 23.77
N GLN A 75 29.40 9.00 24.65
CA GLN A 75 28.59 7.78 24.57
C GLN A 75 27.10 8.04 24.81
N ALA A 76 26.76 8.86 25.82
CA ALA A 76 25.38 9.21 26.13
C ALA A 76 24.70 9.95 24.96
N ARG A 77 25.46 10.77 24.23
CA ARG A 77 24.98 11.48 23.04
C ARG A 77 24.73 10.55 21.84
N GLY A 78 25.60 9.57 21.61
CA GLY A 78 25.41 8.56 20.58
C GLY A 78 24.12 7.77 20.82
N ILE A 79 23.93 7.28 22.05
CA ILE A 79 22.72 6.57 22.47
C ILE A 79 21.47 7.43 22.30
N PHE A 80 21.55 8.73 22.61
CA PHE A 80 20.42 9.65 22.42
C PHE A 80 20.02 9.78 20.94
N GLY A 81 21.00 9.99 20.06
CA GLY A 81 20.75 10.11 18.62
C GLY A 81 20.22 8.82 18.01
N GLU A 82 20.73 7.67 18.45
CA GLU A 82 20.23 6.35 18.04
C GLU A 82 18.79 6.12 18.53
N ARG A 83 18.50 6.45 19.79
CA ARG A 83 17.15 6.28 20.35
C ARG A 83 16.11 7.16 19.66
N GLN A 84 16.45 8.42 19.37
CA GLN A 84 15.56 9.31 18.63
C GLN A 84 15.28 8.80 17.21
N LEU A 85 16.29 8.24 16.53
CA LEU A 85 16.12 7.57 15.25
C LEU A 85 15.20 6.35 15.37
N GLU A 86 15.42 5.51 16.39
CA GLU A 86 14.60 4.32 16.64
C GLU A 86 13.13 4.67 16.89
N ASP A 87 12.86 5.62 17.78
CA ASP A 87 11.51 6.03 18.15
C ASP A 87 10.76 6.55 16.91
N LEU A 88 11.41 7.42 16.13
CA LEU A 88 10.82 8.00 14.92
C LEU A 88 10.53 6.95 13.83
N VAL A 89 11.42 5.98 13.65
CA VAL A 89 11.21 4.88 12.69
C VAL A 89 10.09 3.95 13.17
N ARG A 90 10.06 3.59 14.46
CA ARG A 90 9.03 2.70 15.03
C ARG A 90 7.63 3.30 14.95
N ASP A 91 7.51 4.61 15.15
CA ASP A 91 6.21 5.30 15.13
C ASP A 91 5.63 5.40 13.72
N ILE A 92 6.47 5.51 12.70
CA ILE A 92 6.03 5.74 11.32
C ILE A 92 5.93 4.43 10.55
N MET A 93 6.96 3.59 10.60
CA MET A 93 7.14 2.47 9.69
C MET A 93 6.55 1.17 10.25
N PRO A 94 5.94 0.32 9.40
CA PRO A 94 5.53 -1.02 9.83
C PRO A 94 6.73 -1.87 10.28
N PRO A 95 6.59 -2.70 11.33
CA PRO A 95 7.71 -3.43 11.95
C PRO A 95 8.42 -4.39 10.98
N GLU A 96 7.72 -4.92 9.97
CA GLU A 96 8.33 -5.75 8.93
C GLU A 96 9.26 -4.99 7.95
N THR A 97 9.17 -3.66 7.89
CA THR A 97 9.84 -2.82 6.88
C THR A 97 11.14 -2.18 7.36
N TYR A 98 11.60 -2.48 8.57
CA TYR A 98 12.88 -1.98 9.07
C TYR A 98 13.62 -3.02 9.91
N ALA A 99 14.91 -2.75 10.17
CA ALA A 99 15.72 -3.48 11.12
C ALA A 99 16.74 -2.53 11.75
N PHE A 100 16.86 -2.57 13.07
CA PHE A 100 17.90 -1.84 13.81
C PHE A 100 19.10 -2.74 14.05
N GLN A 101 20.30 -2.17 14.04
CA GLN A 101 21.55 -2.84 14.43
C GLN A 101 21.83 -4.17 13.70
N SER A 102 21.27 -4.37 12.51
CA SER A 102 21.48 -5.57 11.70
C SER A 102 22.84 -5.51 11.03
N VAL A 103 23.60 -6.61 11.08
CA VAL A 103 24.91 -6.68 10.42
C VAL A 103 24.71 -6.93 8.93
N LEU A 104 25.28 -6.07 8.09
CA LEU A 104 25.36 -6.28 6.64
C LEU A 104 26.36 -7.40 6.33
N GLU A 105 26.27 -8.00 5.14
CA GLU A 105 27.21 -9.04 4.69
C GLU A 105 28.67 -8.55 4.67
N THR A 106 28.88 -7.24 4.56
CA THR A 106 30.20 -6.57 4.66
C THR A 106 30.77 -6.55 6.09
N GLY A 107 30.03 -7.03 7.09
CA GLY A 107 30.40 -6.97 8.50
C GLY A 107 30.14 -5.62 9.17
N VAL A 108 29.66 -4.62 8.42
CA VAL A 108 29.32 -3.29 8.95
C VAL A 108 27.91 -3.32 9.52
N ARG A 109 27.73 -2.66 10.67
CA ARG A 109 26.45 -2.54 11.36
C ARG A 109 25.95 -1.09 11.29
N PRO A 110 24.98 -0.77 10.40
CA PRO A 110 24.29 0.50 10.43
C PRO A 110 23.33 0.59 11.63
N ASP A 111 22.95 1.81 11.98
CA ASP A 111 21.99 2.08 13.06
C ASP A 111 20.58 1.62 12.67
N CYS A 112 20.15 1.94 11.43
CA CYS A 112 18.85 1.53 10.91
C CYS A 112 18.91 1.14 9.43
N ILE A 113 18.15 0.11 9.07
CA ILE A 113 17.91 -0.35 7.70
C ILE A 113 16.41 -0.24 7.45
N ILE A 114 16.01 0.49 6.41
CA ILE A 114 14.65 0.51 5.88
C ILE A 114 14.59 -0.41 4.67
N ARG A 115 13.79 -1.47 4.76
CA ARG A 115 13.62 -2.47 3.71
C ARG A 115 12.67 -1.96 2.64
N LEU A 116 13.20 -1.76 1.44
CA LEU A 116 12.44 -1.30 0.27
C LEU A 116 12.49 -2.36 -0.82
N PRO A 117 11.44 -2.46 -1.66
CA PRO A 117 11.49 -3.30 -2.84
C PRO A 117 12.59 -2.82 -3.80
N TYR A 118 13.22 -3.76 -4.50
CA TYR A 118 14.20 -3.45 -5.53
C TYR A 118 13.51 -3.17 -6.88
N PRO A 119 13.88 -2.09 -7.60
CA PRO A 119 14.71 -0.95 -7.20
C PRO A 119 13.95 0.04 -6.28
N PRO A 120 14.60 0.76 -5.33
CA PRO A 120 16.06 0.90 -5.18
C PRO A 120 16.72 -0.16 -4.27
N GLY A 121 15.97 -0.92 -3.46
CA GLY A 121 16.54 -1.84 -2.46
C GLY A 121 16.76 -1.18 -1.09
N ASP A 122 17.37 -1.91 -0.15
CA ASP A 122 17.44 -1.52 1.27
C ASP A 122 18.14 -0.17 1.47
N MET A 123 17.47 0.75 2.16
CA MET A 123 17.99 2.07 2.45
C MET A 123 18.59 2.13 3.85
N ILE A 124 19.83 2.62 3.95
CA ILE A 124 20.59 2.66 5.19
C ILE A 124 20.52 4.05 5.81
N ILE A 125 20.31 4.11 7.13
CA ILE A 125 20.33 5.34 7.93
C ILE A 125 21.36 5.18 9.05
N ASP A 126 22.25 6.16 9.15
CA ASP A 126 23.31 6.22 10.16
C ASP A 126 23.21 7.55 10.93
N SER A 127 23.14 7.47 12.25
CA SER A 127 22.98 8.58 13.18
C SER A 127 24.33 9.18 13.55
N LYS A 128 24.44 10.50 13.42
CA LYS A 128 25.63 11.27 13.76
C LYS A 128 25.27 12.54 14.50
N PHE A 129 26.11 12.88 15.49
CA PHE A 129 25.88 14.03 16.36
C PHE A 129 27.20 14.81 16.58
N PRO A 130 27.59 15.68 15.62
CA PRO A 130 28.84 16.45 15.69
C PRO A 130 28.72 17.65 16.66
N LEU A 131 28.19 17.42 17.86
CA LEU A 131 27.90 18.49 18.83
C LEU A 131 29.19 19.16 19.34
N GLU A 132 30.29 18.42 19.47
CA GLU A 132 31.52 18.97 20.04
C GLU A 132 32.18 19.99 19.11
N SER A 133 32.33 19.65 17.83
CA SER A 133 32.84 20.58 16.82
C SER A 133 31.85 21.70 16.54
N TYR A 134 30.55 21.43 16.60
CA TYR A 134 29.51 22.48 16.53
C TYR A 134 29.58 23.46 17.70
N ASN A 135 29.66 22.98 18.95
CA ASN A 135 29.75 23.85 20.12
C ASN A 135 31.02 24.71 20.08
N ARG A 136 32.14 24.13 19.66
CA ARG A 136 33.40 24.87 19.47
C ARG A 136 33.24 26.00 18.45
N MET A 137 32.58 25.71 17.33
CA MET A 137 32.25 26.71 16.30
C MET A 137 31.31 27.80 16.82
N MET A 138 30.37 27.46 17.70
CA MET A 138 29.41 28.41 18.28
C MET A 138 30.01 29.29 19.39
N LEU A 139 31.07 28.84 20.07
CA LEU A 139 31.73 29.58 21.15
C LEU A 139 32.49 30.81 20.62
N ASP A 140 33.07 30.73 19.43
CA ASP A 140 33.73 31.86 18.77
C ASP A 140 33.40 31.88 17.28
N ALA A 141 32.45 32.74 16.90
CA ALA A 141 31.99 32.88 15.52
C ALA A 141 33.09 33.36 14.54
N ASN A 142 34.16 33.97 15.05
CA ASN A 142 35.29 34.45 14.24
C ASN A 142 36.44 33.43 14.17
N ASP A 143 36.34 32.30 14.87
CA ASP A 143 37.33 31.23 14.77
C ASP A 143 37.12 30.42 13.48
N GLY A 144 37.79 30.88 12.42
CA GLY A 144 37.83 30.19 11.13
C GLY A 144 38.41 28.77 11.21
N MET A 145 39.20 28.43 12.24
CA MET A 145 39.73 27.07 12.42
C MET A 145 38.65 26.13 12.97
N ALA A 146 37.85 26.57 13.95
CA ALA A 146 36.74 25.78 14.48
C ALA A 146 35.69 25.48 13.38
N ARG A 147 35.37 26.46 12.53
CA ARG A 147 34.49 26.27 11.37
C ARG A 147 35.03 25.22 10.39
N LYS A 148 36.30 25.32 10.02
CA LYS A 148 36.95 24.34 9.13
C LYS A 148 36.99 22.94 9.74
N GLN A 149 37.26 22.83 11.03
CA GLN A 149 37.29 21.54 11.71
C GLN A 149 35.90 20.88 11.71
N PHE A 150 34.84 21.64 11.99
CA PHE A 150 33.46 21.13 11.88
C PHE A 150 33.15 20.62 10.48
N GLU A 151 33.51 21.38 9.44
CA GLU A 151 33.33 20.95 8.05
C GLU A 151 34.05 19.64 7.74
N LEU A 152 35.32 19.51 8.16
CA LEU A 152 36.13 18.31 7.97
C LEU A 152 35.54 17.08 8.69
N ASP A 153 35.07 17.27 9.92
CA ASP A 153 34.45 16.19 10.70
C ASP A 153 33.16 15.68 10.02
N VAL A 154 32.32 16.59 9.54
CA VAL A 154 31.10 16.22 8.80
C VAL A 154 31.43 15.51 7.50
N ARG A 155 32.40 16.00 6.73
CA ARG A 155 32.86 15.34 5.49
C ARG A 155 33.40 13.94 5.74
N LYS A 156 34.16 13.74 6.80
CA LYS A 156 34.66 12.41 7.20
C LYS A 156 33.51 11.44 7.47
N HIS A 157 32.42 11.90 8.08
CA HIS A 157 31.23 11.09 8.28
C HIS A 157 30.51 10.78 6.97
N ILE A 158 30.37 11.76 6.07
CA ILE A 158 29.80 11.56 4.73
C ILE A 158 30.57 10.49 3.96
N ASP A 159 31.90 10.58 3.92
CA ASP A 159 32.74 9.61 3.22
C ASP A 159 32.61 8.21 3.83
N ALA A 160 32.67 8.10 5.15
CA ALA A 160 32.50 6.84 5.84
C ALA A 160 31.14 6.18 5.57
N ILE A 161 30.07 6.97 5.50
CA ILE A 161 28.72 6.47 5.20
C ILE A 161 28.63 6.02 3.73
N GLY A 162 29.10 6.85 2.80
CA GLY A 162 29.06 6.53 1.37
C GLY A 162 29.84 5.27 1.02
N GLU A 163 31.04 5.09 1.59
CA GLU A 163 31.88 3.92 1.33
C GLU A 163 31.37 2.62 1.96
N LYS A 164 30.79 2.70 3.16
CA LYS A 164 30.38 1.50 3.91
C LYS A 164 29.00 0.97 3.53
N TYR A 165 28.09 1.87 3.14
CA TYR A 165 26.67 1.55 3.08
C TYR A 165 26.06 1.58 1.68
N ILE A 166 26.76 2.13 0.68
CA ILE A 166 26.27 2.17 -0.70
C ILE A 166 26.91 1.01 -1.48
N ILE A 167 26.22 -0.13 -1.47
CA ILE A 167 26.66 -1.39 -2.08
C ILE A 167 25.81 -1.67 -3.33
N PRO A 168 26.39 -1.59 -4.54
CA PRO A 168 25.67 -1.83 -5.78
C PRO A 168 24.97 -3.19 -5.82
N GLY A 169 23.68 -3.19 -6.20
CA GLY A 169 22.88 -4.41 -6.31
C GLY A 169 22.37 -4.98 -4.98
N ARG A 170 22.67 -4.33 -3.84
CA ARG A 170 22.20 -4.75 -2.51
C ARG A 170 21.42 -3.65 -1.81
N THR A 171 22.08 -2.52 -1.59
CA THR A 171 21.45 -1.36 -0.95
C THR A 171 20.95 -0.39 -2.00
N ALA A 172 20.12 0.55 -1.57
CA ALA A 172 19.80 1.72 -2.36
C ALA A 172 21.08 2.42 -2.84
N GLU A 173 20.97 3.12 -3.98
CA GLU A 173 22.08 3.91 -4.51
C GLU A 173 22.45 5.09 -3.61
N SER A 174 21.72 5.33 -2.53
CA SER A 174 21.94 6.41 -1.58
C SER A 174 21.76 5.95 -0.14
N ALA A 175 22.45 6.61 0.77
CA ALA A 175 22.29 6.44 2.22
C ALA A 175 21.86 7.75 2.89
N MET A 176 21.31 7.67 4.10
CA MET A 176 20.90 8.82 4.89
C MET A 176 21.83 9.02 6.09
N MET A 177 22.34 10.24 6.27
CA MET A 177 23.03 10.67 7.48
C MET A 177 22.04 11.44 8.36
N PHE A 178 21.62 10.83 9.46
CA PHE A 178 20.68 11.42 10.40
C PHE A 178 21.40 12.30 11.42
N ILE A 179 21.04 13.58 11.49
CA ILE A 179 21.53 14.54 12.46
C ILE A 179 20.44 14.79 13.50
N ALA A 180 20.61 14.28 14.72
CA ALA A 180 19.63 14.34 15.82
C ALA A 180 19.42 15.74 16.44
N SER A 181 19.76 16.82 15.71
CA SER A 181 19.51 18.21 16.09
C SER A 181 19.14 19.03 14.87
N GLU A 182 17.95 19.63 14.93
CA GLU A 182 17.48 20.55 13.88
C GLU A 182 18.41 21.76 13.74
N SER A 183 18.89 22.32 14.87
CA SER A 183 19.80 23.47 14.85
C SER A 183 21.13 23.18 14.17
N ILE A 184 21.72 22.00 14.38
CA ILE A 184 22.95 21.59 13.69
C ILE A 184 22.68 21.41 12.19
N PHE A 185 21.55 20.78 11.84
CA PHE A 185 21.15 20.59 10.45
C PHE A 185 20.94 21.93 9.71
N GLU A 186 20.25 22.89 10.33
CA GLU A 186 20.03 24.22 9.78
C GLU A 186 21.33 24.99 9.61
N ALA A 187 22.21 24.96 10.60
CA ALA A 187 23.52 25.60 10.53
C ALA A 187 24.36 25.00 9.39
N LEU A 188 24.33 23.67 9.21
CA LEU A 188 25.04 23.00 8.11
C LEU A 188 24.54 23.48 6.74
N HIS A 189 23.22 23.58 6.56
CA HIS A 189 22.63 24.04 5.30
C HIS A 189 22.88 25.52 5.02
N ARG A 190 22.88 26.36 6.06
CA ARG A 190 23.08 27.81 5.94
C ARG A 190 24.54 28.17 5.71
N GLU A 191 25.45 27.55 6.44
CA GLU A 191 26.83 28.00 6.53
C GLU A 191 27.81 27.16 5.70
N PHE A 192 27.44 25.92 5.33
CA PHE A 192 28.32 24.98 4.63
C PHE A 192 27.67 24.36 3.37
N PRO A 193 27.15 25.17 2.41
CA PRO A 193 26.47 24.65 1.22
C PRO A 193 27.35 23.71 0.39
N HIS A 194 28.65 23.97 0.29
CA HIS A 194 29.60 23.08 -0.41
C HIS A 194 29.73 21.68 0.22
N THR A 195 29.49 21.56 1.52
CA THR A 195 29.45 20.26 2.21
C THR A 195 28.16 19.52 1.92
N ILE A 196 27.02 20.23 1.81
CA ILE A 196 25.75 19.64 1.36
C ILE A 196 25.88 19.11 -0.07
N GLU A 197 26.44 19.90 -0.98
CA GLU A 197 26.72 19.46 -2.36
C GLU A 197 27.66 18.27 -2.40
N TYR A 198 28.69 18.26 -1.54
CA TYR A 198 29.61 17.13 -1.42
C TYR A 198 28.88 15.87 -0.98
N ALA A 199 28.01 15.96 0.03
CA ALA A 199 27.17 14.85 0.47
C ALA A 199 26.30 14.30 -0.66
N ALA A 200 25.64 15.19 -1.42
CA ALA A 200 24.82 14.80 -2.57
C ALA A 200 25.64 14.09 -3.67
N ARG A 201 26.86 14.57 -3.98
CA ARG A 201 27.77 13.90 -4.93
C ARG A 201 28.21 12.51 -4.45
N LYS A 202 28.35 12.34 -3.13
CA LYS A 202 28.63 11.04 -2.49
C LYS A 202 27.37 10.18 -2.31
N LYS A 203 26.21 10.63 -2.81
CA LYS A 203 24.90 9.99 -2.65
C LYS A 203 24.51 9.76 -1.18
N VAL A 204 24.94 10.67 -0.30
CA VAL A 204 24.57 10.70 1.12
C VAL A 204 23.64 11.88 1.36
N PHE A 205 22.40 11.61 1.74
CA PHE A 205 21.42 12.63 2.07
C PHE A 205 21.44 12.93 3.56
N ILE A 206 21.70 14.19 3.90
CA ILE A 206 21.67 14.64 5.30
C ILE A 206 20.22 14.92 5.68
N VAL A 207 19.76 14.37 6.80
CA VAL A 207 18.37 14.52 7.26
C VAL A 207 18.33 14.87 8.75
N SER A 208 17.43 15.77 9.12
CA SER A 208 17.05 16.10 10.50
C SER A 208 15.84 15.28 10.96
N PRO A 209 15.40 15.35 12.24
CA PRO A 209 14.18 14.69 12.69
C PRO A 209 12.96 15.07 11.84
N SER A 210 12.80 16.35 11.52
CA SER A 210 11.69 16.85 10.70
C SER A 210 11.76 16.30 9.27
N THR A 211 12.95 16.32 8.67
CA THR A 211 13.16 15.85 7.29
C THR A 211 13.03 14.34 7.17
N LEU A 212 13.54 13.60 8.16
CA LEU A 212 13.41 12.15 8.22
C LEU A 212 11.96 11.72 8.42
N TRP A 213 11.21 12.42 9.30
CA TRP A 213 9.79 12.19 9.48
C TRP A 213 9.01 12.32 8.16
N ALA A 214 9.25 13.39 7.41
CA ALA A 214 8.60 13.61 6.11
C ALA A 214 8.99 12.51 5.10
N THR A 215 10.25 12.13 5.10
CA THR A 215 10.78 11.11 4.18
C THR A 215 10.21 9.73 4.48
N LEU A 216 10.16 9.32 5.75
CA LEU A 216 9.58 8.03 6.16
C LEU A 216 8.08 7.97 5.90
N ASN A 217 7.34 9.08 6.10
CA ASN A 217 5.93 9.13 5.74
C ASN A 217 5.71 8.94 4.24
N THR A 218 6.59 9.54 3.43
CA THR A 218 6.58 9.37 1.97
C THR A 218 6.86 7.92 1.59
N ILE A 219 7.90 7.31 2.18
CA ILE A 219 8.25 5.90 1.96
C ILE A 219 7.08 4.99 2.36
N ARG A 220 6.46 5.23 3.52
CA ARG A 220 5.32 4.47 4.02
C ARG A 220 4.13 4.52 3.06
N ALA A 221 3.82 5.70 2.52
CA ALA A 221 2.75 5.86 1.55
C ALA A 221 3.02 4.99 0.29
N VAL A 222 4.25 5.03 -0.22
CA VAL A 222 4.67 4.20 -1.37
C VAL A 222 4.58 2.71 -1.06
N LEU A 223 5.03 2.26 0.13
CA LEU A 223 4.95 0.85 0.52
C LEU A 223 3.50 0.36 0.68
N SER A 224 2.62 1.22 1.21
CA SER A 224 1.20 0.94 1.31
C SER A 224 0.56 0.75 -0.07
N ASP A 225 0.86 1.63 -1.01
CA ASP A 225 0.37 1.53 -2.39
C ASP A 225 0.82 0.22 -3.07
N ILE A 226 2.06 -0.20 -2.86
CA ILE A 226 2.59 -1.47 -3.38
C ILE A 226 1.84 -2.66 -2.76
N LYS A 227 1.58 -2.64 -1.46
CA LYS A 227 0.83 -3.70 -0.77
C LYS A 227 -0.60 -3.80 -1.31
N ILE A 228 -1.27 -2.66 -1.49
CA ILE A 228 -2.63 -2.60 -2.07
C ILE A 228 -2.64 -3.18 -3.48
N LYS A 229 -1.67 -2.82 -4.33
CA LYS A 229 -1.56 -3.37 -5.70
C LYS A 229 -1.38 -4.88 -5.70
N LYS A 230 -0.54 -5.43 -4.81
CA LYS A 230 -0.36 -6.90 -4.68
C LYS A 230 -1.65 -7.60 -4.29
N VAL A 231 -2.40 -7.05 -3.33
CA VAL A 231 -3.69 -7.59 -2.90
C VAL A 231 -4.72 -7.51 -4.02
N ALA A 232 -4.82 -6.37 -4.71
CA ALA A 232 -5.72 -6.19 -5.85
C ALA A 232 -5.42 -7.19 -7.00
N ALA A 233 -4.14 -7.43 -7.30
CA ALA A 233 -3.74 -8.41 -8.30
C ALA A 233 -4.17 -9.84 -7.90
N LYS A 234 -4.05 -10.20 -6.62
CA LYS A 234 -4.53 -11.49 -6.09
C LYS A 234 -6.05 -11.61 -6.22
N ILE A 235 -6.81 -10.59 -5.81
CA ILE A 235 -8.27 -10.57 -5.93
C ILE A 235 -8.71 -10.69 -7.39
N LYS A 236 -8.05 -9.96 -8.32
CA LYS A 236 -8.34 -10.06 -9.75
C LYS A 236 -8.19 -11.50 -10.25
N LYS A 237 -7.11 -12.18 -9.88
CA LYS A 237 -6.86 -13.57 -10.26
C LYS A 237 -7.95 -14.52 -9.74
N GLU A 238 -8.36 -14.36 -8.47
CA GLU A 238 -9.45 -15.15 -7.90
C GLU A 238 -10.79 -14.90 -8.62
N LEU A 239 -11.07 -13.66 -9.00
CA LEU A 239 -12.27 -13.31 -9.74
C LEU A 239 -12.30 -13.93 -11.14
N GLU A 240 -11.17 -13.95 -11.85
CA GLU A 240 -11.05 -14.60 -13.16
C GLU A 240 -11.34 -16.11 -13.09
N MET A 241 -10.86 -16.79 -12.04
CA MET A 241 -11.17 -18.20 -11.80
C MET A 241 -12.67 -18.40 -11.52
N LEU A 242 -13.27 -17.56 -10.66
CA LEU A 242 -14.70 -17.62 -10.34
C LEU A 242 -15.59 -17.39 -11.57
N LEU A 243 -15.26 -16.42 -12.42
CA LEU A 243 -15.99 -16.16 -13.67
C LEU A 243 -15.93 -17.36 -14.62
N THR A 244 -14.78 -18.03 -14.69
CA THR A 244 -14.61 -19.26 -15.48
C THR A 244 -15.52 -20.37 -14.98
N ASP A 245 -15.61 -20.55 -13.65
CA ASP A 245 -16.49 -21.55 -13.05
C ASP A 245 -17.97 -21.23 -13.23
N LEU A 246 -18.34 -19.94 -13.17
CA LEU A 246 -19.70 -19.49 -13.45
C LEU A 246 -20.09 -19.75 -14.91
N SER A 247 -19.18 -19.55 -15.86
CA SER A 247 -19.40 -19.91 -17.27
C SER A 247 -19.68 -21.39 -17.44
N ARG A 248 -18.87 -22.26 -16.82
CA ARG A 248 -19.08 -23.72 -16.86
C ARG A 248 -20.42 -24.12 -16.24
N LEU A 249 -20.82 -23.46 -15.16
CA LEU A 249 -22.11 -23.69 -14.52
C LEU A 249 -23.27 -23.30 -15.44
N SER A 250 -23.17 -22.14 -16.10
CA SER A 250 -24.13 -21.66 -17.09
C SER A 250 -24.29 -22.65 -18.25
N ASP A 251 -23.19 -23.17 -18.80
CA ASP A 251 -23.23 -24.15 -19.89
C ASP A 251 -23.93 -25.45 -19.45
N ARG A 252 -23.62 -25.94 -18.24
CA ARG A 252 -24.27 -27.13 -17.66
C ARG A 252 -25.77 -26.89 -17.45
N ALA A 253 -26.17 -25.74 -16.91
CA ALA A 253 -27.57 -25.39 -16.74
C ALA A 253 -28.31 -25.32 -18.09
N GLY A 254 -27.66 -24.76 -19.12
CA GLY A 254 -28.17 -24.75 -20.49
C GLY A 254 -28.39 -26.16 -21.05
N ASN A 255 -27.46 -27.09 -20.80
CA ASN A 255 -27.62 -28.50 -21.20
C ASN A 255 -28.76 -29.19 -20.44
N VAL A 256 -28.92 -28.95 -19.14
CA VAL A 256 -30.06 -29.47 -18.36
C VAL A 256 -31.39 -28.96 -18.92
N SER A 257 -31.47 -27.67 -19.25
CA SER A 257 -32.68 -27.09 -19.86
C SER A 257 -33.02 -27.76 -21.20
N LYS A 258 -32.02 -28.02 -22.05
CA LYS A 258 -32.21 -28.77 -23.31
C LYS A 258 -32.74 -30.19 -23.07
N HIS A 259 -32.16 -30.92 -22.12
CA HIS A 259 -32.63 -32.27 -21.78
C HIS A 259 -34.06 -32.26 -21.24
N PHE A 260 -34.44 -31.25 -20.45
CA PHE A 260 -35.81 -31.13 -19.94
C PHE A 260 -36.82 -30.87 -21.06
N LEU A 261 -36.50 -29.99 -22.01
CA LEU A 261 -37.33 -29.77 -23.21
C LEU A 261 -37.46 -31.03 -24.06
N GLN A 262 -36.38 -31.79 -24.20
CA GLN A 262 -36.41 -33.07 -24.92
C GLN A 262 -37.32 -34.09 -24.21
N ALA A 263 -37.18 -34.25 -22.90
CA ALA A 263 -38.04 -35.12 -22.11
C ALA A 263 -39.53 -34.70 -22.18
N GLN A 264 -39.80 -33.39 -22.22
CA GLN A 264 -41.16 -32.88 -22.40
C GLN A 264 -41.74 -33.28 -23.76
N ASN A 265 -40.97 -33.14 -24.85
CA ASN A 265 -41.39 -33.56 -26.18
C ASN A 265 -41.64 -35.08 -26.24
N ASP A 266 -40.78 -35.88 -25.60
CA ASP A 266 -40.94 -37.34 -25.52
C ASP A 266 -42.24 -37.72 -24.81
N ILE A 267 -42.60 -37.01 -23.73
CA ILE A 267 -43.87 -37.19 -23.02
C ILE A 267 -45.07 -36.85 -23.92
N GLU A 268 -45.02 -35.78 -24.71
CA GLU A 268 -46.09 -35.43 -25.66
C GLU A 268 -46.29 -36.50 -26.75
N LEU A 269 -45.19 -37.05 -27.27
CA LEU A 269 -45.22 -38.15 -28.24
C LEU A 269 -45.83 -39.43 -27.65
N LEU A 270 -45.48 -39.74 -26.39
CA LEU A 270 -46.08 -40.87 -25.65
C LEU A 270 -47.57 -40.67 -25.44
N GLN A 271 -48.01 -39.49 -24.99
CA GLN A 271 -49.43 -39.17 -24.82
C GLN A 271 -50.20 -39.29 -26.15
N THR A 272 -49.62 -38.82 -27.25
CA THR A 272 -50.21 -38.95 -28.60
C THR A 272 -50.31 -40.41 -29.04
N SER A 273 -49.33 -41.25 -28.68
CA SER A 273 -49.36 -42.68 -29.00
C SER A 273 -50.42 -43.41 -28.17
N ILE A 274 -50.49 -43.12 -26.87
CA ILE A 274 -51.50 -43.65 -25.96
C ILE A 274 -52.91 -43.26 -26.45
N SER A 275 -53.14 -42.01 -26.84
CA SER A 275 -54.44 -41.54 -27.33
C SER A 275 -54.87 -42.18 -28.65
N LYS A 276 -53.93 -42.65 -29.48
CA LYS A 276 -54.22 -43.43 -30.69
C LYS A 276 -54.47 -44.92 -30.41
N ILE A 277 -53.79 -45.48 -29.41
CA ILE A 277 -53.89 -46.90 -29.04
C ILE A 277 -55.15 -47.16 -28.21
N ALA A 278 -55.48 -46.29 -27.24
CA ALA A 278 -56.64 -46.45 -26.37
C ALA A 278 -57.96 -46.70 -27.11
N PRO A 279 -58.38 -45.91 -28.12
CA PRO A 279 -59.63 -46.17 -28.85
C PRO A 279 -59.56 -47.41 -29.75
N ARG A 280 -58.35 -47.83 -30.20
CA ARG A 280 -58.17 -49.11 -30.91
C ARG A 280 -58.32 -50.30 -29.96
N ALA A 281 -57.78 -50.20 -28.75
CA ALA A 281 -57.93 -51.21 -27.72
C ALA A 281 -59.39 -51.33 -27.24
N GLU A 282 -60.11 -50.22 -27.08
CA GLU A 282 -61.55 -50.24 -26.81
C GLU A 282 -62.34 -50.88 -27.95
N LYS A 283 -62.06 -50.53 -29.21
CA LYS A 283 -62.66 -51.21 -30.37
C LYS A 283 -62.38 -52.71 -30.43
N LEU A 284 -61.19 -53.15 -30.03
CA LEU A 284 -60.84 -54.57 -29.96
C LEU A 284 -61.55 -55.29 -28.81
N ARG A 285 -61.89 -54.58 -27.73
CA ARG A 285 -62.66 -55.11 -26.61
C ARG A 285 -64.16 -55.19 -26.92
N ASP A 286 -64.68 -54.23 -27.68
CA ASP A 286 -66.09 -54.20 -28.11
C ASP A 286 -66.37 -55.05 -29.36
N MET A 287 -65.31 -55.50 -30.06
CA MET A 287 -65.42 -56.61 -31.00
C MET A 287 -65.57 -57.90 -30.20
N ASP A 288 -66.82 -58.32 -30.04
CA ASP A 288 -67.18 -59.65 -29.58
C ASP A 288 -66.49 -60.67 -30.49
N PHE A 289 -65.47 -61.35 -29.97
CA PHE A 289 -64.95 -62.55 -30.60
C PHE A 289 -66.02 -63.62 -30.36
N GLY A 290 -67.00 -63.66 -31.25
CA GLY A 290 -67.99 -64.73 -31.27
C GLY A 290 -67.26 -66.06 -31.16
N GLU A 291 -67.55 -66.79 -30.10
CA GLU A 291 -67.26 -68.21 -30.04
C GLU A 291 -68.06 -68.85 -31.19
N ASP A 292 -67.38 -69.15 -32.29
CA ASP A 292 -67.83 -70.20 -33.19
C ASP A 292 -67.81 -71.50 -32.37
N HIS A 293 -68.96 -71.90 -31.83
CA HIS A 293 -69.53 -73.27 -31.84
C HIS A 293 -70.87 -73.37 -31.12
#